data_AF-A0A431U0W7-F1
#
_entry.id   AF-A0A431U0W7-F1
#
_cell.length_a   1.000
_cell.length_b   1.000
_cell.length_c   1.000
_cell.angle_alpha   90.00
_cell.angle_beta   90.00
_cell.angle_gamma   90.00
#
_symmetry.space_group_name_H-M   'P 1'
#
loop_
_entity.id
_entity.type
_entity.pdbx_description
1 polymer ?
#
loop_
_entity_poly.entity_id
_entity_poly.type
_entity_poly.pdbx_seq_one_letter_code
_entity_poly.pdbx_strand_id
1 'polypeptide(L)'
;MKQALFLASLLLLGAAPLQAQTPPAPVAAAPANVEADFLKVANAAASLMKRLMALPATATAEAPLLRECNALCQRGRLVTPAYAQWLRSLSKDELQTAVQHLRASAFVQYFGPLQYDPKFEARYKASPAAADMMLALLNALDFERQ
;
A
#
# COMPACT_ATOMS: atom_id res chain seq x y z
N MET A 1 17.16 -79.36 -25.39
CA MET A 1 18.42 -78.83 -25.97
C MET A 1 18.60 -77.40 -25.50
N LYS A 2 19.84 -77.04 -25.11
CA LYS A 2 20.38 -75.69 -24.77
C LYS A 2 19.84 -75.07 -23.47
N GLN A 3 20.59 -75.16 -22.36
CA GLN A 3 21.72 -74.31 -21.95
C GLN A 3 21.28 -72.86 -21.72
N ALA A 4 21.13 -72.46 -20.45
CA ALA A 4 22.14 -71.73 -19.66
C ALA A 4 22.09 -70.23 -20.00
N LEU A 5 22.01 -69.31 -19.06
CA LEU A 5 23.01 -69.05 -18.02
C LEU A 5 22.40 -67.99 -17.07
N PHE A 6 22.68 -68.13 -15.77
CA PHE A 6 23.21 -67.11 -14.85
C PHE A 6 22.50 -65.71 -14.74
N LEU A 7 22.56 -64.94 -13.67
CA LEU A 7 23.59 -64.75 -12.65
C LEU A 7 22.94 -63.91 -11.51
N ALA A 8 23.29 -64.24 -10.26
CA ALA A 8 23.43 -63.38 -9.07
C ALA A 8 22.31 -62.35 -8.73
N SER A 9 21.63 -62.48 -7.58
CA SER A 9 22.10 -62.25 -6.19
C SER A 9 22.30 -60.77 -5.82
N LEU A 10 21.91 -60.45 -4.57
CA LEU A 10 22.15 -59.25 -3.73
C LEU A 10 20.89 -58.39 -3.53
N LEU A 11 20.17 -58.54 -2.41
CA LEU A 11 20.43 -57.94 -1.08
C LEU A 11 20.22 -56.41 -1.04
N LEU A 12 19.70 -55.96 0.12
CA LEU A 12 19.56 -54.59 0.68
C LEU A 12 18.14 -54.00 0.60
N LEU A 13 17.38 -53.97 1.69
CA LEU A 13 17.41 -53.00 2.81
C LEU A 13 17.27 -51.54 2.36
N GLY A 14 16.13 -50.93 2.76
CA GLY A 14 16.06 -49.52 3.13
C GLY A 14 15.38 -48.60 2.11
N ALA A 15 14.29 -47.96 2.52
CA ALA A 15 14.17 -46.51 2.57
C ALA A 15 12.78 -46.13 3.11
N ALA A 16 12.76 -45.51 4.29
CA ALA A 16 11.63 -44.73 4.76
C ALA A 16 11.34 -43.60 3.75
N PRO A 17 10.08 -43.20 3.54
CA PRO A 17 9.77 -42.09 2.66
C PRO A 17 10.33 -40.80 3.27
N LEU A 18 11.38 -40.26 2.65
CA LEU A 18 11.79 -38.87 2.84
C LEU A 18 10.59 -37.99 2.50
N GLN A 19 10.04 -37.32 3.51
CA GLN A 19 9.19 -36.16 3.28
C GLN A 19 10.04 -35.13 2.53
N ALA A 20 9.76 -34.97 1.24
CA ALA A 20 10.28 -33.88 0.45
C ALA A 20 9.85 -32.58 1.14
N GLN A 21 10.81 -31.90 1.77
CA GLN A 21 10.62 -30.54 2.24
C GLN A 21 10.47 -29.70 0.97
N THR A 22 9.23 -29.37 0.65
CA THR A 22 8.92 -28.37 -0.38
C THR A 22 9.69 -27.10 0.02
N PRO A 23 10.61 -26.58 -0.82
CA PRO A 23 11.25 -25.32 -0.50
C PRO A 23 10.16 -24.27 -0.27
N PRO A 24 10.30 -23.38 0.72
CA PRO A 24 9.34 -22.32 0.93
C PRO A 24 9.15 -21.59 -0.40
N ALA A 25 7.89 -21.48 -0.84
CA ALA A 25 7.56 -20.76 -2.06
C ALA A 25 8.24 -19.39 -2.00
N PRO A 26 8.88 -18.93 -3.09
CA PRO A 26 9.49 -17.62 -3.11
C PRO A 26 8.42 -16.62 -2.70
N VAL A 27 8.66 -15.93 -1.58
CA VAL A 27 7.87 -14.77 -1.18
C VAL A 27 7.90 -13.87 -2.40
N ALA A 28 6.74 -13.66 -3.04
CA ALA A 28 6.65 -12.85 -4.23
C ALA A 28 7.35 -11.53 -3.92
N ALA A 29 8.48 -11.28 -4.59
CA ALA A 29 9.19 -10.02 -4.46
C ALA A 29 8.16 -8.92 -4.68
N ALA A 30 7.98 -8.05 -3.69
CA ALA A 30 7.05 -6.95 -3.81
C ALA A 30 7.32 -6.24 -5.14
N PRO A 31 6.28 -5.96 -5.95
CA PRO A 31 6.49 -5.35 -7.25
C PRO A 31 7.36 -4.09 -7.06
N ALA A 32 8.33 -3.88 -7.95
CA ALA A 32 9.40 -2.89 -7.77
C ALA A 32 8.93 -1.43 -7.56
N ASN A 33 7.63 -1.15 -7.59
CA ASN A 33 7.02 0.17 -7.55
C ASN A 33 6.00 0.38 -6.39
N VAL A 34 5.85 -0.55 -5.43
CA VAL A 34 4.82 -0.44 -4.37
C VAL A 34 4.91 0.89 -3.59
N GLU A 35 6.11 1.26 -3.15
CA GLU A 35 6.33 2.54 -2.46
C GLU A 35 5.98 3.74 -3.35
N ALA A 36 6.48 3.75 -4.58
CA ALA A 36 6.27 4.84 -5.53
C ALA A 36 4.78 5.03 -5.87
N ASP A 37 4.04 3.93 -6.04
CA ASP A 37 2.61 3.97 -6.33
C ASP A 37 1.80 4.53 -5.16
N PHE A 38 2.12 4.11 -3.94
CA PHE A 38 1.50 4.68 -2.73
C PHE A 38 1.80 6.17 -2.60
N LEU A 39 3.08 6.55 -2.69
CA LEU A 39 3.51 7.95 -2.57
C LEU A 39 2.90 8.84 -3.65
N LYS A 40 2.72 8.32 -4.87
CA LYS A 40 2.04 9.04 -5.95
C LYS A 40 0.58 9.35 -5.62
N VAL A 41 -0.16 8.39 -5.06
CA VAL A 41 -1.55 8.61 -4.64
C VAL A 41 -1.60 9.57 -3.44
N ALA A 42 -0.73 9.39 -2.46
CA ALA A 42 -0.65 10.25 -1.28
C ALA A 42 -0.34 11.72 -1.65
N ASN A 43 0.63 11.95 -2.54
CA ASN A 43 0.97 13.29 -3.02
C ASN A 43 -0.16 13.93 -3.85
N ALA A 44 -0.91 13.12 -4.61
CA ALA A 44 -2.09 13.59 -5.33
C ALA A 44 -3.22 13.99 -4.38
N ALA A 45 -3.45 13.23 -3.31
CA ALA A 45 -4.41 13.57 -2.25
C ALA A 45 -4.06 14.91 -1.58
N ALA A 46 -2.78 15.14 -1.25
CA ALA A 46 -2.32 16.42 -0.72
C ALA A 46 -2.59 17.58 -1.68
N SER A 47 -2.33 17.38 -2.97
CA SER A 47 -2.55 18.39 -4.00
C SER A 47 -4.04 18.70 -4.21
N LEU A 48 -4.91 17.69 -4.10
CA LEU A 48 -6.35 17.89 -4.10
C LEU A 48 -6.79 18.76 -2.92
N MET A 49 -6.33 18.44 -1.70
CA MET A 49 -6.70 19.21 -0.52
C MET A 49 -6.19 20.65 -0.57
N LYS A 50 -4.97 20.88 -1.09
CA LYS A 50 -4.46 22.24 -1.35
C LYS A 50 -5.39 23.04 -2.26
N ARG A 51 -5.87 22.44 -3.35
CA ARG A 51 -6.82 23.10 -4.26
C ARG A 51 -8.19 23.31 -3.61
N LEU A 52 -8.67 22.35 -2.82
CA LEU A 52 -9.93 22.47 -2.08
C LEU A 52 -9.90 23.65 -1.09
N MET A 53 -8.77 23.83 -0.40
CA MET A 53 -8.54 24.95 0.52
C MET A 53 -8.40 26.30 -0.19
N ALA A 54 -8.00 26.32 -1.46
CA ALA A 54 -7.82 27.53 -2.26
C ALA A 54 -9.12 28.01 -2.96
N LEU A 55 -10.12 27.13 -3.10
CA LEU A 55 -11.37 27.44 -3.78
C LEU A 55 -12.47 27.91 -2.81
N PRO A 56 -13.46 28.69 -3.30
CA PRO A 56 -14.63 29.05 -2.52
C PRO A 56 -15.40 27.83 -2.00
N ALA A 57 -15.97 27.96 -0.80
CA ALA A 57 -16.80 26.93 -0.16
C ALA A 57 -18.20 26.85 -0.79
N THR A 58 -18.26 26.40 -2.04
CA THR A 58 -19.51 26.29 -2.80
C THR A 58 -19.58 24.93 -3.51
N ALA A 59 -20.78 24.38 -3.63
CA ALA A 59 -21.00 23.08 -4.27
C ALA A 59 -20.45 23.07 -5.72
N THR A 60 -20.63 24.16 -6.47
CA THR A 60 -20.16 24.26 -7.86
C THR A 60 -18.64 24.23 -7.96
N ALA A 61 -17.92 24.92 -7.07
CA ALA A 61 -16.46 24.91 -7.05
C ALA A 61 -15.90 23.54 -6.59
N GLU A 62 -16.61 22.85 -5.70
CA GLU A 62 -16.18 21.59 -5.09
C GLU A 62 -16.53 20.34 -5.89
N ALA A 63 -17.62 20.37 -6.68
CA ALA A 63 -18.07 19.23 -7.50
C ALA A 63 -16.97 18.57 -8.37
N PRO A 64 -16.09 19.30 -9.09
CA PRO A 64 -14.99 18.66 -9.82
C PRO A 64 -13.98 18.00 -8.89
N LEU A 65 -13.69 18.59 -7.73
CA LEU A 65 -12.76 18.03 -6.74
C LEU A 65 -13.33 16.78 -6.07
N LEU A 66 -14.64 16.71 -5.85
CA LEU A 66 -15.29 15.52 -5.30
C LEU A 66 -15.13 14.30 -6.22
N ARG A 67 -15.27 14.50 -7.53
CA ARG A 67 -15.03 13.41 -8.51
C ARG A 67 -13.59 12.93 -8.48
N GLU A 68 -12.64 13.85 -8.40
CA GLU A 68 -11.23 13.52 -8.28
C GLU A 68 -10.92 12.81 -6.96
N CYS A 69 -11.53 13.26 -5.86
CA CYS A 69 -11.41 12.63 -4.55
C CYS A 69 -11.87 11.18 -4.60
N ASN A 70 -13.03 10.90 -5.20
CA ASN A 70 -13.55 9.54 -5.34
C ASN A 70 -12.59 8.64 -6.13
N ALA A 71 -12.03 9.13 -7.24
CA ALA A 71 -11.06 8.39 -8.03
C ALA A 71 -9.76 8.12 -7.24
N LEU A 72 -9.28 9.11 -6.47
CA LEU A 72 -8.11 8.95 -5.60
C LEU A 72 -8.37 7.97 -4.46
N CYS A 73 -9.55 8.01 -3.83
CA CYS A 73 -9.94 7.07 -2.78
C CYS A 73 -9.97 5.63 -3.30
N GLN A 74 -10.51 5.40 -4.50
CA GLN A 74 -10.48 4.07 -5.13
C GLN A 74 -9.06 3.58 -5.38
N ARG A 75 -8.19 4.45 -5.92
CA ARG A 75 -6.78 4.11 -6.15
C ARG A 75 -6.04 3.86 -4.83
N GLY A 76 -6.30 4.67 -3.80
CA GLY A 76 -5.76 4.50 -2.45
C GLY A 76 -6.09 3.12 -1.90
N ARG A 77 -7.37 2.72 -1.91
CA ARG A 77 -7.80 1.40 -1.45
C ARG A 77 -7.14 0.22 -2.18
N LEU A 78 -6.68 0.41 -3.42
CA LEU A 78 -5.94 -0.61 -4.17
C LEU A 78 -4.47 -0.69 -3.76
N VAL A 79 -3.82 0.45 -3.52
CA VAL A 79 -2.36 0.49 -3.25
C VAL A 79 -2.02 0.35 -1.77
N THR A 80 -2.89 0.80 -0.87
CA THR A 80 -2.64 0.83 0.58
C THR A 80 -2.38 -0.55 1.19
N PRO A 81 -3.14 -1.63 0.89
CA PRO A 81 -2.86 -2.95 1.45
C PRO A 81 -1.51 -3.51 0.99
N ALA A 82 -1.17 -3.34 -0.30
CA ALA A 82 0.11 -3.77 -0.84
C ALA A 82 1.28 -3.01 -0.20
N TYR A 83 1.11 -1.71 0.04
CA TYR A 83 2.09 -0.89 0.74
C TYR A 83 2.27 -1.32 2.20
N ALA A 84 1.18 -1.59 2.93
CA ALA A 84 1.24 -2.11 4.30
C ALA A 84 1.98 -3.45 4.38
N GLN A 85 1.69 -4.37 3.46
CA GLN A 85 2.38 -5.66 3.38
C GLN A 85 3.86 -5.49 3.05
N TRP A 86 4.19 -4.60 2.11
CA TRP A 86 5.57 -4.30 1.74
C TRP A 86 6.37 -3.76 2.93
N LEU A 87 5.83 -2.79 3.68
CA LEU A 87 6.49 -2.25 4.87
C LEU A 87 6.86 -3.33 5.91
N ARG A 88 6.00 -4.35 6.08
CA ARG A 88 6.26 -5.48 7.00
C ARG A 88 7.34 -6.43 6.52
N SER A 89 7.62 -6.45 5.22
CA SER A 89 8.67 -7.29 4.61
C SER A 89 10.06 -6.66 4.67
N LEU A 90 10.14 -5.36 4.98
CA LEU A 90 11.39 -4.63 5.00
C LEU A 90 12.25 -4.98 6.21
N SER A 91 13.56 -4.97 6.01
CA SER A 91 14.51 -4.90 7.11
C SER A 91 14.38 -3.56 7.85
N LYS A 92 15.03 -3.45 9.03
CA LYS A 92 15.00 -2.24 9.84
C LYS A 92 15.51 -1.00 9.08
N ASP A 93 16.60 -1.15 8.34
CA ASP A 93 17.24 -0.03 7.62
C ASP A 93 16.42 0.40 6.40
N GLU A 94 15.82 -0.56 5.70
CA GLU A 94 14.88 -0.30 4.59
C GLU A 94 13.61 0.38 5.10
N LEU A 95 13.06 -0.09 6.22
CA LEU A 95 11.90 0.53 6.85
C LEU A 95 12.19 1.97 7.27
N GLN A 96 13.38 2.23 7.84
CA GLN A 96 13.79 3.59 8.19
C GLN A 96 13.86 4.50 6.95
N THR A 97 14.36 3.99 5.84
CA THR A 97 14.39 4.70 4.55
C THR A 97 12.97 4.99 4.03
N ALA A 98 12.09 3.98 4.01
CA ALA A 98 10.70 4.13 3.59
C ALA A 98 9.94 5.17 4.44
N VAL A 99 10.16 5.16 5.76
CA VAL A 99 9.57 6.16 6.67
C VAL A 99 10.09 7.56 6.36
N GLN A 100 11.37 7.73 6.00
CA GLN A 100 11.89 9.04 5.59
C GLN A 100 11.23 9.53 4.30
N HIS A 101 11.07 8.68 3.29
CA HIS A 101 10.37 9.04 2.07
C HIS A 101 8.91 9.42 2.33
N LEU A 102 8.20 8.65 3.16
CA LEU A 102 6.84 8.98 3.58
C LEU A 102 6.77 10.33 4.30
N ARG A 103 7.69 10.60 5.24
CA ARG A 103 7.78 11.89 5.93
C ARG A 103 8.09 13.06 4.99
N ALA A 104 8.86 12.82 3.94
CA ALA A 104 9.17 13.81 2.90
C ALA A 104 8.03 14.01 1.90
N SER A 105 7.04 13.11 1.86
CA SER A 105 5.89 13.21 0.96
C SER A 105 5.07 14.47 1.23
N ALA A 106 4.48 15.02 0.16
CA ALA A 106 3.57 16.16 0.26
C ALA A 106 2.35 15.83 1.12
N PHE A 107 1.97 14.56 1.25
CA PHE A 107 0.91 14.10 2.12
C PHE A 107 1.21 14.40 3.59
N VAL A 108 2.31 13.87 4.13
CA VAL A 108 2.66 14.09 5.55
C VAL A 108 2.95 15.57 5.81
N GLN A 109 3.70 16.22 4.91
CA GLN A 109 4.05 17.64 5.03
C GLN A 109 2.84 18.56 5.01
N TYR A 110 1.76 18.18 4.32
CA TYR A 110 0.55 18.99 4.24
C TYR A 110 -0.50 18.60 5.28
N PHE A 111 -0.91 17.34 5.35
CA PHE A 111 -1.97 16.91 6.26
C PHE A 111 -1.57 17.00 7.74
N GLY A 112 -0.29 16.77 8.07
CA GLY A 112 0.21 16.83 9.45
C GLY A 112 -0.10 18.16 10.16
N PRO A 113 0.27 19.33 9.60
CA PRO A 113 -0.10 20.62 10.18
C PRO A 113 -1.54 21.03 9.91
N LEU A 114 -2.13 20.57 8.79
CA LEU A 114 -3.45 21.01 8.33
C LEU A 114 -4.56 20.73 9.36
N GLN A 115 -4.49 19.61 10.08
CA GLN A 115 -5.48 19.27 11.11
C GLN A 115 -5.52 20.25 12.29
N TYR A 116 -4.49 21.09 12.44
CA TYR A 116 -4.39 22.11 13.49
C TYR A 116 -4.55 23.54 12.95
N ASP A 117 -4.78 23.72 11.65
CA ASP A 117 -4.93 25.04 11.04
C ASP A 117 -6.36 25.60 11.29
N PRO A 118 -6.52 26.78 11.92
CA PRO A 118 -7.83 27.40 12.09
C PRO A 118 -8.57 27.65 10.78
N LYS A 119 -7.84 27.89 9.67
CA LYS A 119 -8.43 28.04 8.34
C LYS A 119 -9.02 26.73 7.83
N PHE A 120 -8.39 25.62 8.18
CA PHE A 120 -8.91 24.29 7.91
C PHE A 120 -10.25 24.14 8.67
N GLU A 121 -10.28 24.33 9.99
CA GLU A 121 -11.54 24.25 10.76
C GLU A 121 -12.66 25.13 10.18
N ALA A 122 -12.37 26.38 9.83
CA ALA A 122 -13.32 27.28 9.19
C ALA A 122 -13.84 26.75 7.84
N ARG A 123 -12.96 26.12 7.03
CA ARG A 123 -13.33 25.54 5.73
C ARG A 123 -14.38 24.45 5.86
N TYR A 124 -14.24 23.56 6.84
CA TYR A 124 -15.16 22.42 7.02
C TYR A 124 -16.47 22.82 7.68
N LYS A 125 -16.47 23.84 8.54
CA LYS A 125 -17.70 24.45 9.03
C LYS A 125 -18.50 25.07 7.88
N ALA A 126 -17.82 25.63 6.87
CA ALA A 126 -18.46 26.21 5.70
C ALA A 126 -18.86 25.19 4.62
N SER A 127 -18.22 24.01 4.56
CA SER A 127 -18.59 22.92 3.65
C SER A 127 -18.42 21.54 4.29
N PRO A 128 -19.52 20.84 4.61
CA PRO A 128 -19.48 19.45 5.04
C PRO A 128 -18.82 18.52 3.99
N ALA A 129 -19.04 18.78 2.70
CA ALA A 129 -18.47 17.98 1.62
C ALA A 129 -16.93 18.02 1.63
N ALA A 130 -16.34 19.15 2.02
CA ALA A 130 -14.90 19.22 2.21
C ALA A 130 -14.45 18.22 3.29
N ALA A 131 -15.20 18.10 4.38
CA ALA A 131 -14.80 17.30 5.56
C ALA A 131 -14.85 15.83 5.20
N ASP A 132 -15.91 15.46 4.48
CA ASP A 132 -16.10 14.12 3.94
C ASP A 132 -14.96 13.75 2.99
N MET A 133 -14.52 14.66 2.10
CA MET A 133 -13.38 14.42 1.22
C MET A 133 -12.07 14.17 1.99
N MET A 134 -11.77 14.98 3.01
CA MET A 134 -10.61 14.77 3.88
C MET A 134 -10.66 13.39 4.54
N LEU A 135 -11.77 13.08 5.21
CA LEU A 135 -11.94 11.81 5.92
C LEU A 135 -11.87 10.61 4.97
N ALA A 136 -12.45 10.72 3.77
CA ALA A 136 -12.39 9.68 2.77
C ALA A 136 -10.95 9.41 2.31
N LEU A 137 -10.15 10.45 2.08
CA LEU A 137 -8.75 10.33 1.69
C LEU A 137 -7.89 9.73 2.80
N LEU A 138 -8.06 10.21 4.04
CA LEU A 138 -7.35 9.66 5.21
C LEU A 138 -7.66 8.18 5.38
N ASN A 139 -8.93 7.78 5.34
CA ASN A 139 -9.33 6.38 5.45
C ASN A 139 -8.83 5.52 4.27
N ALA A 140 -8.76 6.07 3.06
CA ALA A 140 -8.28 5.33 1.88
C ALA A 140 -6.75 5.09 1.92
N LEU A 141 -6.01 5.95 2.62
CA LEU A 141 -4.55 5.92 2.73
C LEU A 141 -4.06 5.43 4.11
N ASP A 142 -4.99 5.01 4.97
CA ASP A 142 -4.69 4.43 6.28
C ASP A 142 -4.17 3.00 6.11
N PHE A 143 -2.84 2.86 6.12
CA PHE A 143 -2.15 1.58 6.07
C PHE A 143 -1.93 0.96 7.46
N GLU A 144 -2.23 1.68 8.55
CA GLU A 144 -2.09 1.16 9.92
C GLU A 144 -3.24 0.22 10.31
N ARG A 145 -4.41 0.38 9.67
CA ARG A 145 -5.59 -0.47 9.86
C ARG A 145 -5.62 -1.77 9.04
N GLN A 146 -4.67 -1.96 8.11
CA GLN A 146 -4.62 -3.10 7.18
C GLN A 146 -3.91 -4.33 7.75
#